data_AF-A0A8J7RI53-F1
#
_entry.id   AF-A0A8J7RI53-F1
#
_cell.length_a   1.000
_cell.length_b   1.000
_cell.length_c   1.000
_cell.angle_alpha   90.00
_cell.angle_beta   90.00
_cell.angle_gamma   90.00
#
_symmetry.space_group_name_H-M   'P 1'
#
loop_
_entity.id
_entity.type
_entity.pdbx_description
1 polymer ?
#
loop_
_entity_poly.entity_id
_entity_poly.type
_entity_poly.pdbx_seq_one_letter_code
_entity_poly.pdbx_strand_id
1 'polypeptide(L)'
;MEKLTRNLKNFEKALQSLEALQKEEYSVILRDATLQRFEYTVELFWKTLKTWLLIREGVDCASPKKCIREAVSNGFLSNPEAETALQMIDDRNLLSHSYLEEIANKIYKQHSRYAALMREVLNRLANETRAG
;
A
#
# COMPACT_ATOMS: atom_id res chain seq x y z
N MET A 1 4.77 14.90 -13.90
CA MET A 1 5.74 14.82 -12.78
C MET A 1 5.17 15.33 -11.46
N GLU A 2 4.67 16.57 -11.35
CA GLU A 2 4.17 17.15 -10.08
C GLU A 2 3.13 16.28 -9.32
N LYS A 3 2.18 15.68 -10.04
CA LYS A 3 1.17 14.77 -9.46
C LYS A 3 1.80 13.54 -8.78
N LEU A 4 2.82 12.93 -9.40
CA LEU A 4 3.49 11.75 -8.84
C LEU A 4 4.28 12.13 -7.58
N THR A 5 5.01 13.24 -7.60
CA THR A 5 5.72 13.76 -6.43
C THR A 5 4.79 14.03 -5.25
N ARG A 6 3.63 14.63 -5.51
CA ARG A 6 2.60 14.85 -4.47
C ARG A 6 2.04 13.54 -3.93
N ASN A 7 1.76 12.57 -4.79
CA ASN A 7 1.26 11.26 -4.38
C ASN A 7 2.29 10.52 -3.51
N LEU A 8 3.57 10.52 -3.91
CA LEU A 8 4.67 9.93 -3.13
C LEU A 8 4.77 10.55 -1.74
N LYS A 9 4.74 11.89 -1.64
CA LYS A 9 4.80 12.58 -0.34
C LYS A 9 3.62 12.22 0.56
N ASN A 10 2.42 12.11 0.00
CA ASN A 10 1.23 11.73 0.77
C ASN A 10 1.29 10.26 1.20
N PHE A 11 1.71 9.37 0.31
CA PHE A 11 1.90 7.96 0.60
C PHE A 11 2.97 7.74 1.68
N GLU A 12 4.11 8.42 1.58
CA GLU A 12 5.18 8.37 2.58
C GLU A 12 4.69 8.78 3.98
N LYS A 13 3.97 9.91 4.08
CA LYS A 13 3.41 10.38 5.34
C LYS A 13 2.40 9.39 5.95
N ALA A 14 1.53 8.83 5.11
CA ALA A 14 0.56 7.82 5.52
C ALA A 14 1.24 6.52 6.00
N LEU A 15 2.28 6.08 5.30
CA LEU A 15 3.03 4.90 5.69
C LEU A 15 3.80 5.11 7.00
N GLN A 16 4.44 6.28 7.18
CA GLN A 16 5.11 6.63 8.43
C GLN A 16 4.14 6.63 9.62
N SER A 17 2.90 7.12 9.43
CA SER A 17 1.90 7.09 10.51
C SER A 17 1.45 5.66 10.82
N LEU A 18 1.33 4.77 9.84
CA LEU A 18 1.03 3.35 10.06
C LEU A 18 2.17 2.64 10.81
N GLU A 19 3.42 2.85 10.38
CA GLU A 19 4.61 2.26 11.01
C GLU A 19 4.82 2.73 12.45
N ALA A 20 4.46 3.98 12.76
CA ALA A 20 4.56 4.51 14.12
C ALA A 20 3.75 3.69 15.15
N LEU A 21 2.66 3.06 14.73
CA LEU A 21 1.81 2.23 15.60
C LEU A 21 2.42 0.87 15.94
N GLN A 22 3.45 0.41 15.22
CA GLN A 22 4.07 -0.90 15.44
C GLN A 22 4.85 -0.99 16.76
N LYS A 23 5.16 0.16 17.37
CA LYS A 23 5.93 0.26 18.62
C LYS A 23 5.04 0.36 19.86
N GLU A 24 3.74 0.52 19.66
CA GLU A 24 2.77 0.74 20.73
C GLU A 24 2.27 -0.60 21.29
N GLU A 25 1.91 -0.61 22.57
CA GLU A 25 1.31 -1.80 23.19
C GLU A 25 -0.10 -2.07 22.65
N TYR A 26 -0.42 -3.35 22.46
CA TYR A 26 -1.72 -3.75 21.92
C TYR A 26 -2.88 -3.21 22.78
N SER A 27 -3.83 -2.59 22.10
CA SER A 27 -5.16 -2.29 22.62
C SER A 27 -6.18 -2.34 21.48
N VAL A 28 -7.46 -2.47 21.82
CA VAL A 28 -8.55 -2.39 20.81
C VAL A 28 -8.52 -1.06 20.07
N ILE A 29 -8.22 0.04 20.78
CA ILE A 29 -8.09 1.38 20.19
C ILE A 29 -6.91 1.43 19.22
N LEU A 30 -5.75 0.86 19.60
CA LEU A 30 -4.59 0.77 18.71
C LEU A 30 -4.91 -0.06 17.48
N ARG A 31 -5.58 -1.20 17.64
CA ARG A 31 -6.00 -2.06 16.52
C ARG A 31 -6.86 -1.27 15.54
N ASP A 32 -7.91 -0.62 16.02
CA ASP A 32 -8.85 0.10 15.17
C ASP A 32 -8.16 1.31 14.48
N ALA A 33 -7.26 2.00 15.21
CA ALA A 33 -6.40 3.03 14.61
C ALA A 33 -5.51 2.43 13.51
N THR A 34 -4.87 1.29 13.73
CA THR A 34 -4.04 0.58 12.74
C THR A 34 -4.86 0.22 11.50
N LEU A 35 -6.10 -0.26 11.64
CA LEU A 35 -6.95 -0.57 10.49
C LEU A 35 -7.29 0.68 9.67
N GLN A 36 -7.65 1.78 10.33
CA GLN A 36 -7.92 3.04 9.64
C GLN A 36 -6.68 3.54 8.90
N ARG A 37 -5.51 3.48 9.55
CA ARG A 37 -4.24 3.89 8.92
C ARG A 37 -3.85 2.98 7.77
N PHE A 38 -4.06 1.68 7.93
CA PHE A 38 -3.86 0.70 6.89
C PHE A 38 -4.73 1.00 5.66
N GLU A 39 -6.04 1.23 5.85
CA GLU A 39 -6.99 1.45 4.76
C GLU A 39 -6.58 2.62 3.85
N TYR A 40 -6.36 3.81 4.43
CA TYR A 40 -5.99 4.97 3.62
C TYR A 40 -4.57 4.85 3.05
N THR A 41 -3.67 4.12 3.71
CA THR A 41 -2.30 3.91 3.22
C THR A 41 -2.30 3.00 2.00
N VAL A 42 -3.07 1.91 2.02
CA VAL A 42 -3.28 1.03 0.85
C VAL A 42 -3.89 1.82 -0.31
N GLU A 43 -4.87 2.69 -0.04
CA GLU A 43 -5.48 3.55 -1.05
C GLU A 43 -4.44 4.47 -1.74
N LEU A 44 -3.56 5.09 -0.96
CA LEU A 44 -2.49 5.93 -1.48
C LEU A 44 -1.43 5.11 -2.23
N PHE A 45 -1.09 3.93 -1.72
CA PHE A 45 -0.14 3.01 -2.36
C PHE A 45 -0.54 2.68 -3.80
N TRP A 46 -1.76 2.14 -4.01
CA TRP A 46 -2.15 1.71 -5.35
C TRP A 46 -2.39 2.90 -6.30
N LYS A 47 -2.86 4.05 -5.79
CA LYS A 47 -3.00 5.29 -6.59
C LYS A 47 -1.65 5.86 -7.01
N THR A 48 -0.63 5.75 -6.15
CA THR A 48 0.74 6.16 -6.47
C THR A 48 1.33 5.24 -7.51
N LEU A 49 1.22 3.91 -7.32
CA LEU A 49 1.65 2.91 -8.30
C LEU A 49 0.97 3.10 -9.66
N LYS A 50 -0.34 3.32 -9.68
CA LYS A 50 -1.10 3.66 -10.90
C LYS A 50 -0.52 4.88 -11.61
N THR A 51 -0.24 5.94 -10.87
CA THR A 51 0.29 7.18 -11.45
C THR A 51 1.69 6.97 -12.01
N TRP A 52 2.53 6.18 -11.34
CA TRP A 52 3.86 5.82 -11.82
C TRP A 52 3.78 4.97 -13.09
N LEU A 53 2.97 3.91 -13.11
CA LEU A 53 2.74 3.06 -14.30
C LEU A 53 2.30 3.88 -15.52
N LEU A 54 1.40 4.84 -15.31
CA LEU A 54 0.94 5.71 -16.40
C LEU A 54 2.06 6.62 -16.94
N ILE A 55 2.90 7.17 -16.06
CA ILE A 55 3.93 8.14 -16.44
C ILE A 55 5.17 7.45 -17.02
N ARG A 56 5.60 6.32 -16.44
CA ARG A 56 6.81 5.60 -16.85
C ARG A 56 6.56 4.61 -17.97
N GLU A 57 5.50 3.82 -17.88
CA GLU A 57 5.22 2.72 -18.79
C GLU A 57 4.09 3.03 -19.79
N GLY A 58 3.40 4.16 -19.63
CA GLY A 58 2.22 4.50 -20.45
C GLY A 58 1.00 3.61 -20.13
N VAL A 59 1.00 2.89 -19.02
CA VAL A 59 -0.04 1.92 -18.65
C VAL A 59 -1.08 2.55 -17.72
N ASP A 60 -2.34 2.64 -18.17
CA ASP A 60 -3.47 3.06 -17.34
C ASP A 60 -4.21 1.85 -16.75
N CYS A 61 -3.85 1.45 -15.53
CA CYS A 61 -4.54 0.39 -14.81
C CYS A 61 -5.84 0.89 -14.15
N ALA A 62 -6.96 0.19 -14.41
CA ALA A 62 -8.29 0.62 -13.96
C ALA A 62 -8.67 0.20 -12.52
N SER A 63 -7.88 -0.65 -11.85
CA SER A 63 -8.18 -1.12 -10.50
C SER A 63 -6.92 -1.50 -9.73
N PRO A 64 -6.94 -1.56 -8.39
CA PRO A 64 -5.77 -1.90 -7.58
C PRO A 64 -5.12 -3.23 -8.01
N LYS A 65 -5.91 -4.30 -8.16
CA LYS A 65 -5.42 -5.61 -8.60
C LYS A 65 -4.83 -5.58 -10.01
N LYS A 66 -5.42 -4.80 -10.93
CA LYS A 66 -4.84 -4.61 -12.27
C LYS A 66 -3.48 -3.92 -12.15
N CYS A 67 -3.36 -2.85 -11.36
CA CYS A 67 -2.08 -2.16 -11.17
C CYS A 67 -0.97 -3.08 -10.64
N ILE A 68 -1.28 -4.01 -9.73
CA ILE A 68 -0.29 -4.99 -9.27
C ILE A 68 0.17 -5.92 -10.39
N ARG A 69 -0.76 -6.43 -11.21
CA ARG A 69 -0.41 -7.30 -12.34
C ARG A 69 0.42 -6.57 -13.41
N GLU A 70 0.08 -5.32 -13.69
CA GLU A 70 0.85 -4.49 -14.61
C GLU A 70 2.25 -4.22 -14.06
N ALA A 71 2.38 -3.96 -12.75
CA ALA A 71 3.68 -3.77 -12.12
C ALA A 71 4.57 -5.04 -12.18
N VAL A 72 3.99 -6.23 -12.12
CA VAL A 72 4.75 -7.48 -12.37
C VAL A 72 5.14 -7.60 -13.83
N SER A 73 4.21 -7.32 -14.75
CA SER A 73 4.44 -7.45 -16.20
C SER A 73 5.54 -6.52 -16.71
N ASN A 74 5.70 -5.35 -16.07
CA ASN A 74 6.77 -4.38 -16.34
C ASN A 74 8.02 -4.60 -15.47
N GLY A 75 8.13 -5.72 -14.74
CA GLY A 75 9.31 -6.07 -13.94
C GLY A 75 9.54 -5.21 -12.69
N PHE A 76 8.58 -4.36 -12.31
CA PHE A 76 8.67 -3.48 -11.14
C PHE A 76 8.44 -4.23 -9.82
N LEU A 77 7.50 -5.18 -9.80
CA LEU A 77 7.26 -6.10 -8.68
C LEU A 77 7.66 -7.52 -9.05
N SER A 78 8.25 -8.23 -8.10
CA SER A 78 8.42 -9.69 -8.20
C SER A 78 7.11 -10.43 -7.89
N ASN A 79 7.01 -11.71 -8.29
CA ASN A 79 5.83 -12.53 -7.99
C ASN A 79 5.51 -12.62 -6.48
N PRO A 80 6.48 -12.85 -5.57
CA PRO A 80 6.20 -12.90 -4.12
C PRO A 80 5.70 -11.56 -3.55
N GLU A 81 6.22 -10.44 -4.06
CA GLU A 81 5.76 -9.09 -3.69
C GLU A 81 4.34 -8.85 -4.17
N ALA A 82 4.02 -9.28 -5.40
CA ALA A 82 2.70 -9.18 -5.97
C ALA A 82 1.65 -10.01 -5.22
N GLU A 83 1.99 -11.24 -4.82
CA GLU A 83 1.13 -12.05 -3.96
C GLU A 83 0.80 -11.33 -2.65
N THR A 84 1.81 -10.74 -2.02
CA THR A 84 1.64 -9.96 -0.78
C THR A 84 0.79 -8.71 -1.02
N ALA A 85 1.00 -7.98 -2.12
CA ALA A 85 0.22 -6.81 -2.48
C ALA A 85 -1.25 -7.15 -2.82
N LEU A 86 -1.49 -8.28 -3.48
CA LEU A 86 -2.85 -8.75 -3.79
C LEU A 86 -3.59 -9.13 -2.52
N GLN A 87 -2.94 -9.86 -1.59
CA GLN A 87 -3.52 -10.17 -0.29
C GLN A 87 -3.83 -8.89 0.51
N MET A 88 -2.92 -7.92 0.49
CA MET A 88 -3.11 -6.61 1.13
C MET A 88 -4.34 -5.87 0.58
N ILE A 89 -4.53 -5.87 -0.74
CA ILE A 89 -5.71 -5.26 -1.39
C ILE A 89 -7.00 -5.99 -0.98
N ASP A 90 -6.97 -7.32 -0.92
CA ASP A 90 -8.12 -8.12 -0.50
C ASP A 90 -8.49 -7.88 0.96
N ASP A 91 -7.50 -7.86 1.84
CA ASP A 91 -7.70 -7.53 3.26
C ASP A 91 -8.28 -6.11 3.44
N ARG A 92 -7.82 -5.12 2.66
CA ARG A 92 -8.46 -3.79 2.68
C ARG A 92 -9.91 -3.85 2.24
N ASN A 93 -10.24 -4.57 1.17
CA ASN A 93 -11.62 -4.65 0.68
C ASN A 93 -12.56 -5.30 1.72
N LEU A 94 -12.04 -6.23 2.52
CA LEU A 94 -12.81 -6.83 3.62
C LEU A 94 -13.18 -5.82 4.71
N LEU A 95 -12.31 -4.82 4.99
CA LEU A 95 -12.60 -3.76 5.96
C LEU A 95 -13.80 -2.91 5.55
N SER A 96 -13.97 -2.63 4.26
CA SER A 96 -15.09 -1.81 3.76
C SER A 96 -16.44 -2.52 3.76
N HIS A 97 -16.48 -3.85 3.91
CA HIS A 97 -17.70 -4.63 3.74
C HIS A 97 -18.25 -5.24 5.03
N SER A 98 -17.47 -5.33 6.13
CA SER A 98 -17.96 -5.94 7.38
C SER A 98 -17.07 -5.61 8.59
N TYR A 99 -17.66 -5.06 9.67
CA TYR A 99 -17.02 -5.05 10.99
C TYR A 99 -17.14 -6.44 11.61
N LEU A 100 -16.18 -7.31 11.27
CA LEU A 100 -15.98 -8.59 11.93
C LEU A 100 -14.67 -8.52 12.70
N GLU A 101 -14.72 -8.70 14.02
CA GLU A 101 -13.56 -8.61 14.89
C GLU A 101 -12.43 -9.56 14.46
N GLU A 102 -12.79 -10.71 13.89
CA GLU A 102 -11.83 -11.66 13.32
C GLU A 102 -11.03 -11.07 12.15
N ILE A 103 -11.69 -10.29 11.27
CA ILE A 103 -11.04 -9.59 10.15
C ILE A 103 -10.10 -8.51 10.68
N ALA A 104 -10.57 -7.72 11.65
CA ALA A 104 -9.77 -6.71 12.32
C ALA A 104 -8.49 -7.30 12.92
N ASN A 105 -8.61 -8.41 13.65
CA ASN A 105 -7.48 -9.10 14.26
C ASN A 105 -6.55 -9.74 13.21
N LYS A 106 -7.09 -10.30 12.12
CA LYS A 106 -6.30 -10.83 11.01
C LYS A 106 -5.43 -9.74 10.40
N ILE A 107 -6.01 -8.60 10.06
CA ILE A 107 -5.31 -7.50 9.39
C ILE A 107 -4.28 -6.88 10.33
N TYR A 108 -4.64 -6.71 11.61
CA TYR A 108 -3.69 -6.28 12.62
C TYR A 108 -2.49 -7.23 12.75
N LYS A 109 -2.65 -8.55 12.59
CA LYS A 109 -1.49 -9.46 12.61
C LYS A 109 -0.60 -9.33 11.37
N GLN A 110 -1.16 -8.91 10.23
CA GLN A 110 -0.43 -8.80 8.96
C GLN A 110 0.12 -7.40 8.67
N HIS A 111 -0.32 -6.38 9.40
CA HIS A 111 -0.04 -4.97 9.07
C HIS A 111 1.47 -4.66 8.93
N SER A 112 2.34 -5.26 9.76
CA SER A 112 3.78 -5.05 9.67
C SER A 112 4.38 -5.60 8.39
N ARG A 113 3.91 -6.77 7.92
CA ARG A 113 4.33 -7.35 6.63
C ARG A 113 3.90 -6.45 5.47
N TYR A 114 2.69 -5.91 5.52
CA TYR A 114 2.18 -4.99 4.51
C TYR A 114 2.92 -3.65 4.51
N ALA A 115 3.21 -3.09 5.68
CA ALA A 115 3.99 -1.88 5.83
C ALA A 115 5.41 -2.04 5.26
N ALA A 116 6.07 -3.16 5.53
CA ALA A 116 7.38 -3.47 4.96
C ALA A 116 7.36 -3.50 3.43
N LEU A 117 6.39 -4.20 2.82
CA LEU A 117 6.23 -4.18 1.35
C LEU A 117 5.99 -2.77 0.81
N MET A 118 5.09 -2.02 1.43
CA MET A 118 4.78 -0.64 1.04
C MET A 118 6.02 0.26 1.12
N ARG A 119 6.89 0.05 2.13
CA ARG A 119 8.15 0.76 2.30
C ARG A 119 9.11 0.49 1.14
N GLU A 120 9.25 -0.77 0.73
CA GLU A 120 10.17 -1.09 -0.38
C GLU A 120 9.66 -0.66 -1.74
N VAL A 121 8.35 -0.67 -1.94
CA VAL A 121 7.76 -0.07 -3.14
C VAL A 121 7.94 1.45 -3.14
N LEU A 122 7.67 2.12 -2.02
CA LEU A 122 7.87 3.58 -1.89
C LEU A 122 9.32 3.96 -2.20
N ASN A 123 10.29 3.24 -1.64
CA ASN A 123 11.71 3.48 -1.85
C ASN A 123 12.10 3.32 -3.34
N ARG A 124 11.64 2.26 -4.00
CA ARG A 124 11.83 2.07 -5.46
C ARG A 124 11.24 3.21 -6.28
N LEU A 125 9.97 3.54 -6.05
CA LEU A 125 9.27 4.63 -6.76
C LEU A 125 9.97 5.98 -6.57
N ALA A 126 10.44 6.28 -5.35
CA ALA A 126 11.12 7.53 -5.04
C ALA A 126 12.50 7.62 -5.72
N ASN A 127 13.26 6.52 -5.76
CA ASN A 127 14.56 6.47 -6.43
C ASN A 127 14.43 6.68 -7.93
N GLU A 128 13.48 6.00 -8.57
CA GLU A 128 13.26 6.17 -10.00
C GLU A 128 12.73 7.56 -10.35
N THR A 129 11.90 8.18 -9.51
CA THR A 129 11.40 9.55 -9.75
C THR A 129 12.51 10.60 -9.67
N ARG A 130 13.61 10.33 -8.96
CA ARG A 130 14.79 11.21 -8.90
C ARG A 130 15.76 11.00 -10.05
N ALA A 131 15.71 9.83 -10.70
CA ALA A 131 16.64 9.43 -11.74
C ALA A 131 16.20 9.80 -13.18
N GLY A 132 14.98 10.32 -13.36
CA GLY A 132 14.49 10.83 -14.66
C GLY A 132 13.94 12.24 -14.54
#